data_AF-A0A521HFA2-F1
#
_entry.id   AF-A0A521HFA2-F1
#
_cell.length_a   1.000
_cell.length_b   1.000
_cell.length_c   1.000
_cell.angle_alpha   90.00
_cell.angle_beta   90.00
_cell.angle_gamma   90.00
#
_symmetry.space_group_name_H-M   'P 1'
#
loop_
_entity.id
_entity.type
_entity.pdbx_description
1 polymer ?
#
loop_
_entity_poly.entity_id
_entity_poly.type
_entity_poly.pdbx_seq_one_letter_code
_entity_poly.pdbx_strand_id
1 'polypeptide(L)'
;MKFYFIASQNSETFASTENEGTEINEPASAPEKKGSLKSKKGKAIAKTSDEMEEKEKPRTKKGKSDGGRDMRKFKFDGTLHTKGGLVLAVIQKYVEKRKNISVAKLKEAFPDELLQRFGVFQEVRKAKTFMSGGRDRFFLKDDQLIKIQNSKIAVSNQWSADNIKPFLSTAKKLGFEIR
;
A
#
# COMPACT_ATOMS: atom_id res chain seq x y z
N MET A 1 -28.21 43.88 41.77
CA MET A 1 -29.19 43.69 40.68
C MET A 1 -29.27 42.21 40.32
N LYS A 2 -30.48 41.63 40.37
CA LYS A 2 -30.84 40.34 39.75
C LYS A 2 -31.12 40.59 38.27
N PHE A 3 -30.47 39.90 37.35
CA PHE A 3 -30.97 39.72 35.98
C PHE A 3 -30.57 38.36 35.41
N TYR A 4 -31.46 37.87 34.54
CA TYR A 4 -31.85 36.48 34.34
C TYR A 4 -31.05 35.75 33.24
N PHE A 5 -30.82 34.46 33.49
CA PHE A 5 -31.12 33.29 32.64
C PHE A 5 -31.31 33.51 31.12
N ILE A 6 -30.45 32.89 30.29
CA ILE A 6 -30.83 32.38 28.97
C ILE A 6 -30.36 30.93 28.88
N ALA A 7 -31.32 30.02 28.78
CA ALA A 7 -31.14 28.60 28.54
C ALA A 7 -30.86 28.34 27.06
N SER A 8 -29.88 27.49 26.76
CA SER A 8 -29.75 26.84 25.46
C SER A 8 -29.07 25.49 25.66
N GLN A 9 -29.85 24.43 25.62
CA GLN A 9 -29.38 23.07 25.31
C GLN A 9 -30.52 22.34 24.61
N ASN A 10 -30.41 22.23 23.27
CA ASN A 10 -31.14 21.22 22.51
C ASN A 10 -30.37 19.91 22.66
N SER A 11 -30.92 18.96 23.42
CA SER A 11 -30.50 17.56 23.37
C SER A 11 -31.57 16.76 22.64
N GLU A 12 -31.33 16.47 21.36
CA GLU A 12 -32.11 15.49 20.62
C GLU A 12 -31.73 14.09 21.10
N THR A 13 -32.67 13.44 21.78
CA THR A 13 -32.64 12.03 22.16
C THR A 13 -33.07 11.20 20.95
N PHE A 14 -32.16 10.40 20.37
CA PHE A 14 -32.54 9.36 19.43
C PHE A 14 -32.67 8.04 20.19
N ALA A 15 -33.92 7.57 20.33
CA ALA A 15 -34.26 6.32 20.98
C ALA A 15 -33.95 5.13 20.05
N SER A 16 -33.32 4.11 20.64
CA SER A 16 -33.19 2.76 20.09
C SER A 16 -34.47 1.97 20.35
N THR A 17 -34.88 1.12 19.40
CA THR A 17 -35.58 -0.15 19.64
C THR A 17 -35.32 -1.10 18.46
N GLU A 18 -34.47 -2.10 18.69
CA GLU A 18 -34.71 -3.56 18.66
C GLU A 18 -36.05 -4.00 18.02
N ASN A 19 -36.24 -5.09 17.28
CA ASN A 19 -35.64 -6.43 17.23
C ASN A 19 -36.30 -7.15 16.02
N GLU A 20 -35.62 -8.10 15.37
CA GLU A 20 -36.19 -9.43 15.08
C GLU A 20 -35.16 -10.29 14.34
N GLY A 21 -34.70 -11.33 15.05
CA GLY A 21 -34.05 -12.47 14.44
C GLY A 21 -35.10 -13.49 14.00
N THR A 22 -34.78 -14.26 12.97
CA THR A 22 -35.19 -15.66 12.93
C THR A 22 -34.08 -16.47 12.27
N GLU A 23 -33.65 -17.44 13.06
CA GLU A 23 -32.67 -18.49 12.85
C GLU A 23 -33.23 -19.59 11.93
N ILE A 24 -32.38 -20.60 11.67
CA ILE A 24 -32.65 -21.95 11.11
C ILE A 24 -32.55 -22.04 9.56
N ASN A 25 -31.84 -22.98 8.91
CA ASN A 25 -31.20 -24.24 9.30
C ASN A 25 -30.12 -24.63 8.25
N GLU A 26 -29.02 -25.19 8.72
CA GLU A 26 -28.17 -26.15 7.99
C GLU A 26 -28.92 -27.50 7.93
N PRO A 27 -28.72 -28.37 6.90
CA PRO A 27 -27.83 -29.50 7.16
C PRO A 27 -27.10 -30.12 5.94
N ALA A 28 -25.87 -30.58 6.20
CA ALA A 28 -25.26 -31.87 5.82
C ALA A 28 -25.49 -32.49 4.42
N SER A 29 -24.39 -32.78 3.70
CA SER A 29 -23.85 -34.14 3.48
C SER A 29 -22.97 -34.24 2.21
N ALA A 30 -21.80 -34.86 2.38
CA ALA A 30 -20.93 -35.38 1.32
C ALA A 30 -21.42 -36.81 0.90
N PRO A 31 -20.69 -37.65 0.12
CA PRO A 31 -19.57 -37.47 -0.83
C PRO A 31 -19.83 -38.17 -2.19
N GLU A 32 -18.93 -38.08 -3.19
CA GLU A 32 -18.41 -39.28 -3.90
C GLU A 32 -17.21 -39.00 -4.82
N LYS A 33 -16.32 -40.00 -4.86
CA LYS A 33 -14.98 -40.05 -5.45
C LYS A 33 -15.01 -40.69 -6.85
N LYS A 34 -14.12 -40.29 -7.76
CA LYS A 34 -13.23 -41.13 -8.63
C LYS A 34 -12.09 -40.20 -9.10
N GLY A 35 -10.78 -40.45 -9.00
CA GLY A 35 -10.00 -41.68 -8.92
C GLY A 35 -9.19 -41.83 -10.20
N SER A 36 -7.86 -41.57 -10.19
CA SER A 36 -6.86 -42.41 -10.86
C SER A 36 -5.41 -41.96 -10.58
N LEU A 37 -4.59 -42.98 -10.34
CA LEU A 37 -3.17 -43.03 -10.01
C LEU A 37 -2.25 -42.81 -11.22
N LYS A 38 -1.04 -42.27 -10.95
CA LYS A 38 0.31 -42.78 -11.31
C LYS A 38 1.33 -41.64 -11.09
N SER A 39 2.58 -41.81 -10.67
CA SER A 39 3.33 -42.88 -10.02
C SER A 39 4.73 -42.28 -9.70
N LYS A 40 5.22 -42.50 -8.48
CA LYS A 40 6.62 -42.68 -8.04
C LYS A 40 7.78 -42.11 -8.89
N LYS A 41 8.64 -41.31 -8.26
CA LYS A 41 9.98 -41.77 -7.79
C LYS A 41 10.63 -40.72 -6.88
N GLY A 42 10.88 -41.09 -5.63
CA GLY A 42 11.70 -40.30 -4.72
C GLY A 42 13.19 -40.60 -4.89
N LYS A 43 14.03 -39.71 -4.35
CA LYS A 43 15.18 -40.10 -3.54
C LYS A 43 15.60 -38.93 -2.64
N ALA A 44 16.01 -39.29 -1.43
CA ALA A 44 16.13 -38.46 -0.24
C ALA A 44 17.58 -37.98 0.04
N ILE A 45 17.74 -37.34 1.21
CA ILE A 45 18.98 -37.19 2.03
C ILE A 45 19.80 -35.95 1.66
N ALA A 46 20.38 -35.11 2.53
CA ALA A 46 20.50 -34.91 3.99
C ALA A 46 20.78 -33.39 4.19
N LYS A 47 20.33 -32.73 5.26
CA LYS A 47 20.98 -32.49 6.58
C LYS A 47 22.28 -31.65 6.53
N THR A 48 22.38 -30.76 7.54
CA THR A 48 23.50 -29.93 8.05
C THR A 48 23.80 -28.63 7.29
N SER A 49 23.55 -27.46 7.89
CA SER A 49 24.42 -26.68 8.80
C SER A 49 25.49 -25.91 8.02
N ASP A 50 25.39 -24.58 8.00
CA ASP A 50 26.45 -23.63 8.41
C ASP A 50 26.27 -22.26 7.77
N GLU A 51 26.50 -21.25 8.61
CA GLU A 51 26.64 -19.84 8.26
C GLU A 51 27.73 -19.65 7.20
N MET A 52 27.42 -18.95 6.10
CA MET A 52 28.43 -18.17 5.38
C MET A 52 27.81 -16.88 4.86
N GLU A 53 28.11 -15.81 5.58
CA GLU A 53 28.11 -14.43 5.12
C GLU A 53 29.06 -14.32 3.90
N GLU A 54 28.52 -14.16 2.70
CA GLU A 54 29.32 -13.79 1.53
C GLU A 54 28.72 -12.56 0.83
N LYS A 55 29.50 -11.48 0.88
CA LYS A 55 29.29 -10.21 0.19
C LYS A 55 29.34 -10.40 -1.33
N GLU A 56 28.18 -10.54 -1.98
CA GLU A 56 28.10 -10.35 -3.42
C GLU A 56 28.00 -8.85 -3.80
N LYS A 57 29.10 -8.33 -4.35
CA LYS A 57 29.14 -7.08 -5.13
C LYS A 57 28.29 -7.24 -6.40
N PRO A 58 27.42 -6.29 -6.78
CA PRO A 58 26.58 -6.46 -7.96
C PRO A 58 27.40 -6.35 -9.25
N ARG A 59 27.41 -7.45 -10.03
CA ARG A 59 27.91 -7.52 -11.40
C ARG A 59 27.05 -6.65 -12.33
N THR A 60 27.62 -5.57 -12.84
CA THR A 60 27.00 -4.70 -13.85
C THR A 60 27.06 -5.35 -15.24
N LYS A 61 26.00 -6.03 -15.66
CA LYS A 61 25.80 -6.38 -17.08
C LYS A 61 25.02 -5.25 -17.77
N LYS A 62 25.74 -4.39 -18.51
CA LYS A 62 25.16 -3.49 -19.52
C LYS A 62 24.71 -4.32 -20.73
N GLY A 63 23.41 -4.39 -20.97
CA GLY A 63 22.81 -4.90 -22.21
C GLY A 63 22.16 -3.75 -22.99
N LYS A 64 22.33 -3.78 -24.32
CA LYS A 64 21.94 -2.75 -25.31
C LYS A 64 20.40 -2.60 -25.45
N SER A 65 20.00 -1.43 -25.94
CA SER A 65 18.63 -0.90 -26.05
C SER A 65 17.81 -1.48 -27.21
N ASP A 66 16.56 -1.85 -26.93
CA ASP A 66 15.44 -1.73 -27.87
C ASP A 66 14.11 -1.79 -27.11
N GLY A 67 13.32 -0.70 -27.08
CA GLY A 67 11.96 -0.61 -26.51
C GLY A 67 11.70 -1.08 -25.07
N GLY A 68 12.73 -1.51 -24.34
CA GLY A 68 12.60 -2.18 -23.05
C GLY A 68 12.15 -1.25 -21.95
N ARG A 69 11.05 -1.62 -21.26
CA ARG A 69 10.56 -0.91 -20.08
C ARG A 69 11.72 -0.80 -19.08
N ASP A 70 12.08 0.42 -18.69
CA ASP A 70 13.16 0.63 -17.73
C ASP A 70 12.81 -0.08 -16.41
N MET A 71 13.56 -1.13 -16.06
CA MET A 71 13.38 -1.92 -14.85
C MET A 71 14.39 -1.57 -13.75
N ARG A 72 15.08 -0.42 -13.85
CA ARG A 72 15.97 0.05 -12.78
C ARG A 72 15.22 0.09 -11.44
N LYS A 73 15.87 -0.47 -10.43
CA LYS A 73 15.43 -0.47 -9.03
C LYS A 73 16.21 0.60 -8.28
N PHE A 74 15.59 1.15 -7.25
CA PHE A 74 16.17 2.15 -6.37
C PHE A 74 16.51 1.51 -5.03
N LYS A 75 17.60 1.94 -4.41
CA LYS A 75 17.94 1.52 -3.05
C LYS A 75 17.45 2.58 -2.07
N PHE A 76 16.61 2.15 -1.13
CA PHE A 76 16.09 2.99 -0.05
C PHE A 76 16.04 2.16 1.24
N ASP A 77 16.53 2.74 2.32
CA ASP A 77 16.59 2.09 3.65
C ASP A 77 17.23 0.68 3.61
N GLY A 78 18.32 0.53 2.84
CA GLY A 78 19.01 -0.74 2.66
C GLY A 78 18.35 -1.72 1.69
N THR A 79 17.10 -1.51 1.28
CA THR A 79 16.32 -2.43 0.44
C THR A 79 16.15 -1.92 -0.99
N LEU A 80 15.95 -2.85 -1.94
CA LEU A 80 15.77 -2.53 -3.36
C LEU A 80 14.28 -2.49 -3.73
N HIS A 81 13.82 -1.34 -4.21
CA HIS A 81 12.44 -1.13 -4.61
C HIS A 81 12.30 -0.86 -6.11
N THR A 82 11.14 -1.21 -6.65
CA THR A 82 10.67 -0.70 -7.94
C THR A 82 10.29 0.78 -7.81
N LYS A 83 10.08 1.48 -8.92
CA LYS A 83 9.63 2.90 -8.93
C LYS A 83 8.44 3.17 -8.01
N GLY A 84 7.32 2.47 -8.21
CA GLY A 84 6.15 2.61 -7.34
C GLY A 84 6.39 2.12 -5.91
N GLY A 85 7.17 1.05 -5.75
CA GLY A 85 7.53 0.55 -4.42
C GLY A 85 8.38 1.54 -3.61
N LEU A 86 9.26 2.29 -4.27
CA LEU A 86 10.05 3.34 -3.64
C LEU A 86 9.15 4.46 -3.11
N VAL A 87 8.21 4.92 -3.94
CA VAL A 87 7.26 5.97 -3.56
C VAL A 87 6.44 5.52 -2.35
N LEU A 88 5.95 4.27 -2.37
CA LEU A 88 5.24 3.68 -1.24
C LEU A 88 6.10 3.67 0.04
N ALA A 89 7.33 3.17 -0.05
CA ALA A 89 8.25 3.08 1.09
C ALA A 89 8.61 4.46 1.67
N VAL A 90 8.86 5.45 0.81
CA VAL A 90 9.17 6.83 1.25
C VAL A 90 7.97 7.44 1.98
N ILE A 91 6.76 7.29 1.46
CA ILE A 91 5.55 7.83 2.10
C ILE A 91 5.28 7.11 3.41
N GLN A 92 5.42 5.79 3.47
CA GLN A 92 5.31 5.01 4.71
C GLN A 92 6.27 5.54 5.77
N LYS A 93 7.57 5.66 5.44
CA LYS A 93 8.58 6.21 6.35
C LYS A 93 8.30 7.65 6.77
N TYR A 94 7.77 8.48 5.87
CA TYR A 94 7.40 9.86 6.18
C TYR A 94 6.26 9.93 7.21
N VAL A 95 5.25 9.07 7.06
CA VAL A 95 4.13 8.96 8.01
C VAL A 95 4.58 8.36 9.34
N GLU A 96 5.43 7.32 9.32
CA GLU A 96 6.00 6.71 10.53
C GLU A 96 6.83 7.70 11.36
N LYS A 97 7.64 8.53 10.69
CA LYS A 97 8.46 9.57 11.34
C LYS A 97 7.62 10.68 11.96
N ARG A 98 6.41 10.93 11.44
CA ARG A 98 5.50 11.97 11.90
C ARG A 98 4.18 11.33 12.35
N LYS A 99 4.21 10.73 13.55
CA LYS A 99 2.98 10.26 14.22
C LYS A 99 1.98 11.42 14.24
N ASN A 100 0.78 11.22 13.68
CA ASN A 100 -0.30 12.22 13.56
C ASN A 100 -0.24 13.20 12.36
N ILE A 101 0.28 12.78 11.21
CA ILE A 101 0.14 13.59 10.00
C ILE A 101 -1.30 13.55 9.44
N SER A 102 -1.82 14.67 8.94
CA SER A 102 -3.09 14.71 8.22
C SER A 102 -2.88 14.56 6.70
N VAL A 103 -3.93 14.18 5.97
CA VAL A 103 -3.89 14.07 4.50
C VAL A 103 -3.46 15.39 3.85
N ALA A 104 -3.90 16.53 4.40
CA ALA A 104 -3.52 17.86 3.93
C ALA A 104 -2.01 18.12 4.07
N LYS A 105 -1.43 17.81 5.24
CA LYS A 105 0.03 17.92 5.47
C LYS A 105 0.84 16.98 4.60
N LEU A 106 0.28 15.81 4.27
CA LEU A 106 0.93 14.91 3.33
C LEU A 106 0.91 15.47 1.90
N LYS A 107 -0.19 16.13 1.49
CA LYS A 107 -0.29 16.82 0.19
C LYS A 107 0.61 18.05 0.10
N GLU A 108 0.85 18.76 1.20
CA GLU A 108 1.85 19.84 1.24
C GLU A 108 3.26 19.31 0.95
N ALA A 109 3.61 18.14 1.49
CA ALA A 109 4.91 17.53 1.27
C ALA A 109 5.05 16.85 -0.10
N PHE A 110 3.97 16.22 -0.57
CA PHE A 110 3.91 15.50 -1.84
C PHE A 110 2.67 15.96 -2.63
N PRO A 111 2.76 17.05 -3.39
CA PRO A 111 1.62 17.58 -4.14
C PRO A 111 1.24 16.63 -5.27
N ASP A 112 -0.06 16.64 -5.62
CA ASP A 112 -0.60 15.81 -6.71
C ASP A 112 -0.02 16.17 -8.08
N GLU A 113 0.54 17.38 -8.21
CA GLU A 113 1.27 17.85 -9.40
C GLU A 113 2.45 16.96 -9.79
N LEU A 114 3.05 16.25 -8.83
CA LEU A 114 4.12 15.27 -9.10
C LEU A 114 3.64 14.15 -10.03
N LEU A 115 2.33 13.84 -10.00
CA LEU A 115 1.69 12.89 -10.90
C LEU A 115 0.31 13.40 -11.32
N GLN A 116 0.27 14.42 -12.18
CA GLN A 116 -0.96 15.15 -12.56
C GLN A 116 -2.18 14.28 -12.88
N ARG A 117 -1.99 13.09 -13.49
CA ARG A 117 -3.12 12.23 -13.92
C ARG A 117 -3.84 11.53 -12.76
N PHE A 118 -3.12 11.13 -11.72
CA PHE A 118 -3.64 10.25 -10.66
C PHE A 118 -3.37 10.76 -9.25
N GLY A 119 -2.49 11.75 -9.10
CA GLY A 119 -1.90 12.13 -7.82
C GLY A 119 -0.87 11.10 -7.32
N VAL A 120 -0.07 11.50 -6.34
CA VAL A 120 0.93 10.61 -5.73
C VAL A 120 0.23 9.53 -4.90
N PHE A 121 -0.80 9.93 -4.17
CA PHE A 121 -1.63 9.07 -3.34
C PHE A 121 -3.07 9.57 -3.35
N GLN A 122 -3.99 8.66 -3.08
CA GLN A 122 -5.41 8.96 -3.04
C GLN A 122 -6.07 8.18 -1.91
N GLU A 123 -7.17 8.69 -1.36
CA GLU A 123 -7.99 7.93 -0.42
C GLU A 123 -8.49 6.63 -1.05
N VAL A 124 -8.54 5.53 -0.29
CA VAL A 124 -8.88 4.19 -0.82
C VAL A 124 -10.21 4.17 -1.60
N ARG A 125 -11.22 4.89 -1.12
CA ARG A 125 -12.54 4.97 -1.80
C ARG A 125 -12.42 5.54 -3.21
N LYS A 126 -11.66 6.62 -3.37
CA LYS A 126 -11.37 7.26 -4.66
C LYS A 126 -10.37 6.46 -5.50
N ALA A 127 -9.38 5.84 -4.87
CA ALA A 127 -8.40 4.99 -5.59
C ALA A 127 -9.08 3.83 -6.35
N LYS A 128 -10.12 3.23 -5.76
CA LYS A 128 -10.93 2.18 -6.39
C LYS A 128 -11.71 2.66 -7.62
N THR A 129 -12.07 3.94 -7.71
CA THR A 129 -12.78 4.46 -8.89
C THR A 129 -11.87 4.66 -10.11
N PHE A 130 -10.56 4.74 -9.91
CA PHE A 130 -9.57 4.90 -10.98
C PHE A 130 -9.15 3.57 -11.64
N MET A 131 -9.80 2.47 -11.29
CA MET A 131 -9.59 1.19 -11.97
C MET A 131 -9.89 1.33 -13.46
N SER A 132 -8.93 0.95 -14.30
CA SER A 132 -9.06 1.06 -15.76
C SER A 132 -8.64 -0.25 -16.40
N GLY A 133 -9.57 -0.88 -17.13
CA GLY A 133 -9.35 -2.17 -17.78
C GLY A 133 -9.13 -3.33 -16.81
N GLY A 134 -9.84 -3.32 -15.67
CA GLY A 134 -9.77 -4.38 -14.65
C GLY A 134 -8.46 -4.43 -13.86
N ARG A 135 -7.62 -3.38 -13.94
CA ARG A 135 -6.34 -3.31 -13.22
C ARG A 135 -6.26 -2.09 -12.31
N ASP A 136 -5.72 -2.33 -11.13
CA ASP A 136 -5.50 -1.30 -10.12
C ASP A 136 -4.33 -0.38 -10.48
N ARG A 137 -4.59 0.92 -10.43
CA ARG A 137 -3.58 1.98 -10.63
C ARG A 137 -2.91 2.41 -9.33
N PHE A 138 -3.39 1.86 -8.22
CA PHE A 138 -2.93 2.15 -6.86
C PHE A 138 -2.62 0.84 -6.14
N PHE A 139 -1.81 0.92 -5.09
CA PHE A 139 -1.56 -0.20 -4.18
C PHE A 139 -2.75 -0.35 -3.22
N LEU A 140 -3.65 -1.29 -3.52
CA LEU A 140 -4.87 -1.54 -2.75
C LEU A 140 -4.79 -2.73 -1.79
N LYS A 141 -3.64 -3.42 -1.73
CA LYS A 141 -3.41 -4.52 -0.78
C LYS A 141 -3.34 -3.97 0.64
N ASP A 142 -3.92 -4.67 1.61
CA ASP A 142 -3.98 -4.20 3.01
C ASP A 142 -2.60 -3.89 3.61
N ASP A 143 -1.57 -4.68 3.28
CA ASP A 143 -0.19 -4.47 3.75
C ASP A 143 0.47 -3.20 3.17
N GLN A 144 -0.09 -2.67 2.07
CA GLN A 144 0.44 -1.50 1.35
C GLN A 144 -0.40 -0.25 1.62
N LEU A 145 -1.57 -0.40 2.24
CA LEU A 145 -2.41 0.72 2.62
C LEU A 145 -1.79 1.47 3.80
N ILE A 146 -1.61 2.77 3.63
CA ILE A 146 -1.06 3.60 4.69
C ILE A 146 -2.22 4.12 5.53
N LYS A 147 -2.23 3.72 6.80
CA LYS A 147 -3.21 4.19 7.79
C LYS A 147 -2.75 5.54 8.33
N ILE A 148 -3.59 6.54 8.10
CA ILE A 148 -3.48 7.88 8.66
C ILE A 148 -4.62 8.04 9.66
N GLN A 149 -4.47 8.93 10.65
CA GLN A 149 -5.38 9.11 11.79
C GLN A 149 -6.85 8.68 11.54
N ASN A 150 -7.53 9.34 10.60
CA ASN A 150 -8.96 9.11 10.33
C ASN A 150 -9.22 8.50 8.94
N SER A 151 -8.19 8.09 8.20
CA SER A 151 -8.35 7.67 6.80
C SER A 151 -7.26 6.72 6.35
N LYS A 152 -7.60 5.87 5.36
CA LYS A 152 -6.61 5.04 4.66
C LYS A 152 -6.32 5.66 3.31
N ILE A 153 -5.04 5.73 2.95
CA ILE A 153 -4.61 6.17 1.64
C ILE A 153 -3.95 5.02 0.88
N ALA A 154 -4.09 5.05 -0.43
CA ALA A 154 -3.44 4.16 -1.38
C ALA A 154 -2.48 4.99 -2.24
N VAL A 155 -1.26 4.48 -2.45
CA VAL A 155 -0.23 5.13 -3.25
C VAL A 155 -0.34 4.69 -4.70
N SER A 156 -0.09 5.59 -5.66
CA SER A 156 -0.12 5.25 -7.08
C SER A 156 1.03 4.31 -7.45
N ASN A 157 0.74 3.28 -8.25
CA ASN A 157 1.76 2.37 -8.77
C ASN A 157 2.27 2.80 -10.17
N GLN A 158 1.66 3.84 -10.77
CA GLN A 158 1.89 4.27 -12.15
C GLN A 158 3.06 5.27 -12.26
N TRP A 159 4.28 4.77 -12.13
CA TRP A 159 5.50 5.57 -12.23
C TRP A 159 6.37 5.14 -13.42
N SER A 160 6.70 6.10 -14.29
CA SER A 160 7.67 5.97 -15.37
C SER A 160 9.04 6.51 -14.94
N ALA A 161 10.06 6.29 -15.76
CA ALA A 161 11.39 6.85 -15.48
C ALA A 161 11.41 8.39 -15.54
N ASP A 162 10.49 8.99 -16.29
CA ASP A 162 10.44 10.43 -16.49
C ASP A 162 9.64 11.17 -15.43
N ASN A 163 8.48 10.62 -15.03
CA ASN A 163 7.61 11.28 -14.05
C ASN A 163 8.08 11.11 -12.59
N ILE A 164 8.98 10.17 -12.30
CA ILE A 164 9.48 9.96 -10.93
C ILE A 164 10.56 10.99 -10.54
N LYS A 165 11.20 11.66 -11.51
CA LYS A 165 12.31 12.60 -11.24
C LYS A 165 11.90 13.74 -10.28
N PRO A 166 10.74 14.42 -10.46
CA PRO A 166 10.25 15.41 -9.50
C PRO A 166 10.05 14.83 -8.10
N PHE A 167 9.47 13.63 -7.98
CA PHE A 167 9.27 12.96 -6.69
C PHE A 167 10.61 12.70 -5.99
N LEU A 168 11.62 12.20 -6.70
CA LEU A 168 12.96 11.96 -6.13
C LEU A 168 13.60 13.24 -5.61
N SER A 169 13.43 14.36 -6.31
CA SER A 169 13.92 15.66 -5.87
C SER A 169 13.25 16.10 -4.57
N THR A 170 11.92 15.99 -4.50
CA THR A 170 11.15 16.31 -3.29
C THR A 170 11.52 15.41 -2.12
N ALA A 171 11.65 14.09 -2.34
CA ALA A 171 12.06 13.15 -1.30
C ALA A 171 13.46 13.48 -0.75
N LYS A 172 14.41 13.82 -1.61
CA LYS A 172 15.76 14.25 -1.19
C LYS A 172 15.72 15.55 -0.37
N LYS A 173 14.89 16.53 -0.76
CA LYS A 173 14.68 17.77 0.02
C LYS A 173 14.10 17.50 1.41
N LEU A 174 13.28 16.45 1.55
CA LEU A 174 12.73 16.01 2.85
C LEU A 174 13.74 15.21 3.70
N GLY A 175 14.95 14.98 3.20
CA GLY A 175 16.03 14.29 3.90
C GLY A 175 16.05 12.78 3.68
N PHE A 176 15.36 12.26 2.66
CA PHE A 176 15.43 10.84 2.32
C PHE A 176 16.61 10.55 1.38
N GLU A 177 17.46 9.60 1.76
CA GLU A 177 18.56 9.14 0.93
C GLU A 177 18.09 8.03 -0.02
N ILE A 178 18.09 8.33 -1.32
CA ILE A 178 17.67 7.39 -2.38
C ILE A 178 18.81 7.28 -3.39
N ARG A 179 19.25 6.04 -3.65
CA ARG A 179 20.34 5.71 -4.57
C ARG A 179 19.88 4.89 -5.77
#